data_AF-A0A378VAP2-F1
#
_entry.id   AF-A0A378VAP2-F1
#
_cell.length_a   1.000
_cell.length_b   1.000
_cell.length_c   1.000
_cell.angle_alpha   90.00
_cell.angle_beta   90.00
_cell.angle_gamma   90.00
#
_symmetry.space_group_name_H-M   'P 1'
#
loop_
_entity.id
_entity.type
_entity.pdbx_description
1 polymer ?
#
loop_
_entity_poly.entity_id
_entity_poly.type
_entity_poly.pdbx_seq_one_letter_code
_entity_poly.pdbx_strand_id
1 'polypeptide(L)' 'MKTLFDGEFNGMAGSEMYRAEVFPELFPHQPPMLLENWSQDDLEMYVGGCFTPGYGERKL' A
#
# COMPACT_ATOMS: atom_id res chain seq x y z
N MET A 1 14.39 22.75 0.76
CA MET A 1 13.26 21.84 1.04
C MET A 1 13.30 20.78 -0.04
N LYS A 2 13.35 19.49 0.32
CA LYS A 2 13.30 18.40 -0.65
C LYS A 2 11.85 17.98 -0.89
N THR A 3 11.47 17.70 -2.12
CA THR A 3 10.11 17.31 -2.51
C THR A 3 10.08 15.93 -3.19
N LEU A 4 8.92 15.29 -3.23
CA LEU A 4 8.73 13.97 -3.89
C LEU A 4 9.00 14.00 -5.41
N PHE A 5 9.12 15.19 -6.01
CA PHE A 5 9.39 15.39 -7.43
C PHE A 5 10.84 15.73 -7.72
N ASP A 6 11.66 15.93 -6.69
CA ASP A 6 13.07 16.23 -6.89
C ASP A 6 13.74 15.04 -7.59
N GLY A 7 14.69 15.33 -8.48
CA GLY A 7 15.34 14.31 -9.31
C GLY A 7 15.99 13.18 -8.51
N GLU A 8 16.38 13.44 -7.26
CA GLU A 8 16.92 12.45 -6.32
C GLU A 8 15.90 11.35 -5.96
N PHE A 9 14.61 11.65 -6.00
CA PHE A 9 13.55 10.67 -5.78
C PHE A 9 13.11 9.96 -7.06
N ASN A 10 13.45 10.46 -8.26
CA ASN A 10 13.18 9.74 -9.50
C ASN A 10 14.05 8.48 -9.56
N GLY A 11 13.44 7.30 -9.43
CA GLY A 11 14.13 6.01 -9.47
C GLY A 11 14.62 5.46 -8.13
N MET A 12 14.36 6.16 -7.01
CA MET A 12 14.50 5.54 -5.69
C MET A 12 13.36 4.54 -5.47
N ALA A 13 13.71 3.29 -5.19
CA ALA A 13 12.74 2.23 -4.93
C ALA A 13 11.72 2.65 -3.87
N GLY A 14 10.42 2.54 -4.19
CA GLY A 14 9.32 2.89 -3.30
C GLY A 14 8.84 4.35 -3.36
N SER A 15 9.58 5.27 -3.99
CA SER A 15 9.13 6.67 -4.17
C SER A 15 7.91 6.79 -5.10
N GLU A 16 7.82 5.91 -6.10
CA GLU A 16 6.72 5.86 -7.07
C GLU A 16 5.38 5.57 -6.41
N MET A 17 5.36 4.76 -5.34
CA MET A 17 4.12 4.50 -4.58
C MET A 17 3.53 5.78 -3.99
N TYR A 18 4.37 6.63 -3.38
CA TYR A 18 3.89 7.90 -2.83
C TYR A 18 3.46 8.86 -3.93
N ARG A 19 4.11 8.85 -5.09
CA ARG A 19 3.75 9.72 -6.23
C ARG A 19 2.47 9.27 -6.92
N ALA A 20 2.22 7.96 -7.00
CA ALA A 20 0.98 7.41 -7.52
C ALA A 20 -0.23 7.86 -6.69
N GLU A 21 -0.08 8.03 -5.37
CA GLU A 21 -1.17 8.50 -4.52
C GLU A 21 -1.42 10.02 -4.67
N VAL A 22 -0.39 10.82 -4.94
CA VAL A 22 -0.55 12.29 -5.08
C VAL A 22 -0.93 12.69 -6.51
N PHE A 23 -0.47 11.96 -7.54
CA PHE A 23 -0.76 12.21 -8.97
C PHE A 23 -1.13 10.90 -9.68
N PRO A 24 -2.28 10.30 -9.35
CA PRO A 24 -2.70 9.02 -9.90
C PRO A 24 -2.81 9.03 -11.44
N GLU A 25 -3.06 10.19 -12.06
CA GLU A 25 -3.11 10.35 -13.51
C GLU A 25 -1.78 10.05 -14.22
N LEU A 26 -0.66 10.13 -13.51
CA LEU A 26 0.67 9.77 -14.03
C LEU A 26 0.98 8.28 -13.85
N PHE A 27 0.20 7.55 -13.07
CA PHE A 27 0.41 6.14 -12.73
C PHE A 27 -0.86 5.30 -13.01
N PRO A 28 -1.39 5.30 -14.25
CA PRO A 28 -2.70 4.72 -14.56
C PRO A 28 -2.77 3.20 -14.39
N HIS A 29 -1.63 2.53 -14.27
CA HIS A 29 -1.53 1.09 -14.06
C HIS A 29 -1.43 0.71 -12.59
N GLN A 30 -1.23 1.68 -11.70
CA GLN A 30 -1.08 1.43 -10.28
C GLN A 30 -2.41 1.74 -9.58
N PRO A 31 -3.05 0.74 -8.96
CA PRO A 31 -4.28 0.98 -8.22
C PRO A 31 -4.00 1.87 -7.00
N PRO A 32 -4.97 2.68 -6.55
CA PRO A 32 -4.85 3.47 -5.32
C PRO A 32 -4.54 2.60 -4.10
N MET A 33 -3.89 3.17 -3.08
CA MET A 33 -3.53 2.45 -1.85
C MET A 33 -4.73 2.27 -0.89
N LEU A 34 -5.78 1.61 -1.38
CA LEU A 34 -6.97 1.22 -0.62
C LEU A 34 -6.91 -0.27 -0.27
N LEU A 35 -7.43 -0.66 0.90
CA LEU A 35 -7.39 -2.06 1.37
C LEU A 35 -8.03 -3.06 0.39
N GLU A 36 -9.06 -2.64 -0.35
CA GLU A 36 -9.72 -3.47 -1.38
C GLU A 36 -8.82 -3.84 -2.57
N ASN A 37 -7.74 -3.08 -2.78
CA ASN A 37 -6.74 -3.35 -3.83
C ASN A 37 -5.56 -4.18 -3.32
N TRP A 38 -5.51 -4.52 -2.03
CA TRP A 38 -4.40 -5.28 -1.44
C TRP A 38 -4.60 -6.77 -1.66
N SER A 39 -3.50 -7.51 -1.71
CA SER A 39 -3.56 -8.97 -1.79
C SER A 39 -4.14 -9.54 -0.49
N GLN A 40 -4.82 -10.69 -0.58
CA GLN A 40 -5.33 -11.36 0.62
C GLN A 40 -4.19 -11.71 1.60
N ASP A 41 -3.04 -12.16 1.09
CA ASP A 41 -1.87 -12.49 1.92
C ASP A 41 -1.37 -11.27 2.71
N ASP A 42 -1.32 -10.08 2.08
CA ASP A 42 -0.92 -8.84 2.75
C ASP A 42 -1.97 -8.36 3.75
N LEU A 43 -3.26 -8.51 3.43
CA LEU A 43 -4.36 -8.20 4.35
C LEU A 43 -4.28 -9.09 5.59
N GLU A 44 -3.99 -10.38 5.42
CA GLU A 44 -3.84 -11.32 6.52
C GLU A 44 -2.60 -11.02 7.38
N MET A 45 -1.47 -10.73 6.74
CA MET A 45 -0.19 -10.50 7.41
C MET A 45 -0.12 -9.15 8.12
N TYR A 46 -0.61 -8.07 7.49
CA TYR A 46 -0.38 -6.70 7.97
C TYR A 46 -1.62 -6.03 8.58
N VAL A 47 -2.83 -6.48 8.27
CA VAL A 47 -4.07 -5.87 8.77
C VAL A 47 -4.74 -6.74 9.84
N GLY A 48 -4.96 -8.02 9.53
CA GLY A 48 -5.61 -8.97 10.43
C GLY A 48 -7.09 -8.66 10.73
N GLY A 49 -7.59 -9.08 11.88
CA GLY A 49 -8.97 -8.80 12.32
C GLY A 49 -9.99 -9.53 11.44
N CYS A 50 -10.83 -8.77 10.71
CA CYS A 50 -11.82 -9.36 9.81
C CYS A 50 -11.19 -10.16 8.66
N PHE A 51 -9.92 -9.90 8.33
CA PHE A 51 -9.18 -10.62 7.30
C PHE A 51 -8.57 -11.94 7.80
N THR A 52 -8.43 -12.13 9.12
CA THR A 52 -7.92 -13.37 9.73
C THR A 52 -8.92 -13.96 10.74
N PRO A 53 -10.14 -14.33 10.31
CA PRO A 53 -11.15 -14.85 11.22
C PRO A 53 -10.65 -16.12 11.94
N GLY A 54 -10.81 -16.16 13.27
CA GLY A 54 -10.32 -17.28 14.07
C GLY A 54 -8.86 -17.20 14.52
N TYR A 55 -8.07 -16.27 13.99
CA TYR A 55 -6.65 -16.12 14.36
C TYR A 55 -6.53 -15.60 15.80
N GLY A 56 -5.87 -16.37 16.67
CA GLY A 56 -5.67 -16.02 18.08
C GLY A 56 -6.90 -16.23 18.98
N GLU A 57 -8.00 -16.80 18.47
CA GLU A 57 -9.18 -17.10 19.27
C GLU A 57 -8.88 -18.18 20.31
N ARG A 58 -9.11 -17.87 21.59
CA ARG A 58 -9.16 -18.87 22.65
C ARG A 58 -10.60 -19.40 22.73
N LYS A 59 -10.85 -20.56 22.13
CA LYS A 59 -12.13 -21.26 22.31
C LYS A 59 -12.18 -21.77 23.75
N LEU A 60 -13.12 -21.22 24.54
CA LEU A 60 -13.42 -21.65 25.91
C LEU A 60 -14.17 -22.99 25.91
#